data_AF-A0A9W4LI44-F1
#
_entry.id   AF-A0A9W4LI44-F1
#
_cell.length_a   1.000
_cell.length_b   1.000
_cell.length_c   1.000
_cell.angle_alpha   90.00
_cell.angle_beta   90.00
_cell.angle_gamma   90.00
#
_symmetry.space_group_name_H-M   'P 1'
#
loop_
_entity.id
_entity.type
_entity.pdbx_description
1 polymer ?
#
loop_
_entity_poly.entity_id
_entity_poly.type
_entity_poly.pdbx_seq_one_letter_code
_entity_poly.pdbx_strand_id
1 'polypeptide(L)'
;MDEADLDELDRLAARATPGPWFVRFLDDVHAMNAVVVATTPDTGGGESMRFGEWPLGEVVAACLIQEPPYVVPADERYDENADLIAAMRNALPELLRLARLGLADNRP
;
A
#
# COMPACT_ATOMS: atom_id res chain seq x y z
N MET A 1 -10.72 -16.57 12.72
CA MET A 1 -11.33 -15.33 12.24
C MET A 1 -12.81 -15.53 12.32
N ASP A 2 -13.47 -14.82 13.23
CA ASP A 2 -14.92 -14.84 13.39
C ASP A 2 -15.56 -13.58 12.78
N GLU A 3 -16.87 -13.40 12.98
CA GLU A 3 -17.59 -12.24 12.45
C GLU A 3 -17.07 -10.91 13.03
N ALA A 4 -16.68 -10.90 14.32
CA ALA A 4 -16.21 -9.68 14.97
C ALA A 4 -14.84 -9.25 14.42
N ASP A 5 -13.96 -10.22 14.12
CA ASP A 5 -12.69 -9.97 13.45
C ASP A 5 -12.91 -9.32 12.06
N LEU A 6 -13.86 -9.83 11.27
CA LEU A 6 -14.17 -9.30 9.95
C LEU A 6 -14.76 -7.89 10.01
N ASP A 7 -15.62 -7.61 10.99
CA ASP A 7 -16.20 -6.29 11.22
C ASP A 7 -15.15 -5.27 11.68
N GLU A 8 -14.12 -5.69 12.41
CA GLU A 8 -12.98 -4.82 12.73
C GLU A 8 -12.18 -4.48 11.47
N LEU A 9 -11.87 -5.48 10.62
CA LEU A 9 -11.15 -5.24 9.37
C LEU A 9 -11.91 -4.30 8.43
N ASP A 10 -13.23 -4.43 8.31
CA ASP A 10 -14.06 -3.49 7.55
C ASP A 10 -14.00 -2.07 8.13
N ARG A 11 -14.08 -1.94 9.47
CA ARG A 11 -13.98 -0.64 10.14
C ARG A 11 -12.61 0.01 9.91
N LEU A 12 -11.52 -0.77 9.93
CA LEU A 12 -10.18 -0.28 9.59
C LEU A 12 -10.09 0.16 8.13
N ALA A 13 -10.60 -0.66 7.21
CA ALA A 13 -10.61 -0.36 5.78
C ALA A 13 -11.38 0.93 5.46
N ALA A 14 -12.56 1.11 6.06
CA ALA A 14 -13.41 2.28 5.86
C ALA A 14 -12.82 3.58 6.43
N ARG A 15 -11.95 3.49 7.45
CA ARG A 15 -11.27 4.65 8.05
C ARG A 15 -9.97 5.03 7.34
N ALA A 16 -9.38 4.12 6.58
CA ALA A 16 -8.14 4.35 5.86
C ALA A 16 -8.38 5.16 4.58
N THR A 17 -7.31 5.71 3.99
CA THR A 17 -7.37 6.39 2.69
C THR A 17 -7.94 5.45 1.62
N PRO A 18 -9.04 5.81 0.93
CA PRO A 18 -9.64 5.01 -0.12
C PRO A 18 -8.69 4.75 -1.30
N GLY A 19 -8.85 3.60 -1.94
CA GLY A 19 -8.11 3.21 -3.16
C GLY A 19 -8.75 3.74 -4.45
N PRO A 20 -8.29 3.28 -5.62
CA PRO A 20 -7.34 2.18 -5.82
C PRO A 20 -5.93 2.51 -5.34
N TRP A 21 -5.18 1.49 -4.94
CA TRP A 21 -3.80 1.65 -4.46
C TRP A 21 -2.81 1.11 -5.49
N PHE A 22 -1.70 1.82 -5.69
CA PHE A 22 -0.67 1.49 -6.67
C PHE A 22 0.71 1.56 -6.05
N VAL A 23 1.63 0.75 -6.57
CA VAL A 23 3.07 0.90 -6.30
C VAL A 23 3.61 2.01 -7.20
N ARG A 24 4.46 2.87 -6.64
CA ARG A 24 5.19 3.90 -7.38
C ARG A 24 6.67 3.85 -7.05
N PHE A 25 7.48 4.04 -8.09
CA PHE A 25 8.92 4.20 -7.99
C PHE A 25 9.26 5.68 -8.15
N LEU A 26 9.92 6.25 -7.15
CA LEU A 26 10.23 7.68 -7.10
C LEU A 26 11.75 7.86 -6.93
N ASP A 27 12.28 8.93 -7.53
CA ASP A 27 13.69 9.33 -7.39
C ASP A 27 13.79 10.70 -6.74
N ASP A 28 14.64 10.86 -5.73
CA ASP A 28 14.96 12.17 -5.15
C ASP A 28 15.89 13.02 -6.04
N VAL A 29 16.29 14.20 -5.53
CA VAL A 29 17.22 15.12 -6.21
C VAL A 29 18.60 14.51 -6.50
N HIS A 30 18.96 13.43 -5.81
CA HIS A 30 20.21 12.68 -5.97
C HIS A 30 20.02 11.38 -6.77
N ALA A 31 18.84 11.16 -7.37
CA ALA A 31 18.46 9.90 -8.00
C ALA A 31 18.52 8.70 -7.05
N MET A 32 18.24 8.93 -5.76
CA MET A 32 18.07 7.88 -4.77
C MET A 32 16.64 7.37 -4.81
N ASN A 33 16.48 6.04 -4.70
CA ASN A 33 15.21 5.38 -4.89
C ASN A 33 14.31 5.54 -3.65
N ALA A 34 13.03 5.73 -3.91
CA ALA A 34 11.96 5.51 -2.96
C ALA A 34 10.88 4.65 -3.62
N VAL A 35 10.33 3.72 -2.83
CA VAL A 35 9.27 2.80 -3.26
C VAL A 35 8.11 2.97 -2.30
N VAL A 36 6.96 3.31 -2.84
CA VAL A 36 5.80 3.73 -2.06
C VAL A 36 4.51 3.11 -2.58
N VAL A 37 3.50 3.08 -1.72
CA VAL A 37 2.11 2.80 -2.10
C VAL A 37 1.35 4.12 -2.10
N ALA A 38 0.62 4.39 -3.17
CA ALA A 38 -0.09 5.64 -3.40
C ALA A 38 -1.50 5.42 -3.98
N THR A 39 -2.30 6.49 -4.05
CA THR A 39 -3.65 6.50 -4.64
C THR A 39 -3.67 6.81 -6.14
N THR A 40 -2.51 7.08 -6.72
CA THR A 40 -2.30 7.37 -8.15
C THR A 40 -1.34 6.35 -8.75
N PRO A 41 -1.54 5.96 -10.02
CA PRO A 41 -0.63 5.02 -10.68
C PRO A 41 0.73 5.66 -10.95
N ASP A 42 1.77 4.83 -11.05
CA ASP A 42 3.06 5.28 -11.55
C ASP A 42 2.97 5.62 -13.04
N THR A 43 3.60 6.72 -13.46
CA THR A 43 3.69 7.10 -14.88
C THR A 43 5.02 6.72 -15.51
N GLY A 44 5.95 6.14 -14.73
CA GLY A 44 7.26 5.69 -15.22
C GLY A 44 8.24 6.82 -15.53
N GLY A 45 7.85 8.08 -15.26
CA GLY A 45 8.68 9.26 -15.50
C GLY A 45 9.68 9.57 -14.40
N GLY A 46 9.76 8.74 -13.35
CA GLY A 46 10.48 9.09 -12.11
C GLY A 46 9.94 10.41 -11.55
N GLU A 47 8.62 10.48 -11.36
CA GLU A 47 7.84 11.72 -11.22
C GLU A 47 8.40 12.65 -10.12
N SER A 48 9.33 13.50 -10.56
CA SER A 48 9.73 14.80 -10.04
C SER A 48 9.81 14.98 -8.51
N MET A 49 10.41 14.04 -7.76
CA MET A 49 11.05 14.46 -6.51
C MET A 49 12.38 15.21 -6.77
N ARG A 50 12.88 15.17 -8.02
CA ARG A 50 14.06 15.92 -8.50
C ARG A 50 13.98 17.44 -8.37
N PHE A 51 12.80 17.99 -8.14
CA PHE A 51 12.60 19.43 -7.91
C PHE A 51 11.99 19.75 -6.52
N GLY A 52 12.01 18.78 -5.59
CA GLY A 52 11.54 18.97 -4.21
C GLY A 52 10.02 18.87 -4.01
N GLU A 53 9.27 18.53 -5.05
CA GLU A 53 7.82 18.32 -4.99
C GLU A 53 7.53 16.84 -4.73
N TRP A 54 7.72 16.39 -3.48
CA TRP A 54 7.23 15.07 -3.09
C TRP A 54 5.71 15.00 -3.26
N PRO A 55 5.14 13.96 -3.89
CA PRO A 55 3.70 13.76 -3.98
C PRO A 55 3.13 13.26 -2.62
N LEU A 56 3.45 13.94 -1.52
CA LEU A 56 3.09 13.55 -0.15
C LEU A 56 1.57 13.42 0.05
N GLY A 57 0.77 14.12 -0.76
CA GLY A 57 -0.69 14.02 -0.71
C GLY A 57 -1.27 12.72 -1.26
N GLU A 58 -0.48 11.95 -2.01
CA GLU A 58 -0.92 10.73 -2.70
C GLU A 58 -0.34 9.46 -2.07
N VAL A 59 0.81 9.57 -1.39
CA VAL A 59 1.49 8.45 -0.73
C VAL A 59 0.80 8.07 0.57
N VAL A 60 0.51 6.78 0.75
CA VAL A 60 -0.14 6.22 1.94
C VAL A 60 0.74 5.27 2.75
N ALA A 61 1.81 4.74 2.15
CA ALA A 61 2.84 3.94 2.82
C ALA A 61 4.16 4.00 2.05
N ALA A 62 5.28 3.89 2.76
CA ALA A 62 6.62 3.79 2.16
C ALA A 62 7.26 2.44 2.50
N CYS A 63 7.90 1.83 1.50
CA CYS A 63 8.63 0.56 1.61
C CYS A 63 10.14 0.75 1.37
N LEU A 64 10.53 1.83 0.70
CA LEU A 64 11.91 2.30 0.61
C LEU A 64 11.96 3.83 0.66
N ILE A 65 12.84 4.39 1.48
CA ILE A 65 13.30 5.78 1.42
C ILE A 65 14.81 5.75 1.71
N GLN A 66 15.61 5.94 0.67
CA GLN A 66 17.06 5.83 0.78
C GLN A 66 17.76 7.12 1.27
N GLU A 67 17.18 8.30 1.02
CA GLU A 67 17.78 9.57 1.46
C GLU A 67 16.72 10.55 2.03
N PRO A 68 16.88 10.99 3.29
CA PRO A 68 17.77 10.37 4.28
C PRO A 68 17.37 8.89 4.50
N PRO A 69 18.30 8.00 4.85
CA PRO A 69 17.96 6.59 5.11
C PRO A 69 16.92 6.49 6.21
N TYR A 70 15.70 6.08 5.85
CA TYR A 70 14.57 6.07 6.77
C TYR A 70 13.80 4.75 6.75
N VAL A 71 13.43 4.28 5.56
CA VAL A 71 12.82 2.96 5.37
C VAL A 71 13.76 2.17 4.49
N VAL A 72 14.61 1.32 5.09
CA VAL A 72 15.59 0.51 4.38
C VAL A 72 15.53 -0.91 4.94
N PRO A 73 14.65 -1.78 4.39
CA PRO A 73 14.57 -3.18 4.80
C PRO A 73 15.91 -3.90 4.61
N ALA A 74 16.35 -4.65 5.62
CA ALA A 74 17.65 -5.32 5.61
C ALA A 74 17.75 -6.45 4.57
N ASP A 75 16.63 -6.98 4.12
CA ASP A 75 16.52 -8.04 3.11
C ASP A 75 16.29 -7.49 1.69
N GLU A 76 16.28 -6.17 1.54
CA GLU A 76 16.09 -5.45 0.26
C GLU A 76 14.75 -5.75 -0.44
N ARG A 77 13.77 -6.32 0.25
CA ARG A 77 12.47 -6.73 -0.33
C ARG A 77 11.44 -5.60 -0.39
N TYR A 78 11.90 -4.37 -0.62
CA TYR A 78 11.04 -3.19 -0.60
C TYR A 78 10.01 -3.19 -1.74
N ASP A 79 10.37 -3.74 -2.91
CA ASP A 79 9.46 -3.89 -4.04
C ASP A 79 8.33 -4.87 -3.70
N GLU A 80 8.67 -6.07 -3.22
CA GLU A 80 7.65 -7.09 -2.91
C GLU A 80 6.76 -6.68 -1.74
N ASN A 81 7.30 -5.93 -0.78
CA ASN A 81 6.50 -5.36 0.30
C ASN A 81 5.46 -4.37 -0.24
N ALA A 82 5.86 -3.48 -1.17
CA ALA A 82 4.95 -2.52 -1.78
C ALA A 82 3.87 -3.21 -2.61
N ASP A 83 4.27 -4.20 -3.43
CA ASP A 83 3.36 -5.00 -4.24
C ASP A 83 2.32 -5.71 -3.38
N LEU A 84 2.76 -6.38 -2.31
CA LEU A 84 1.85 -7.08 -1.41
C LEU A 84 0.86 -6.12 -0.73
N ILE A 85 1.33 -4.97 -0.24
CA ILE A 85 0.47 -3.98 0.41
C ILE A 85 -0.58 -3.45 -0.58
N ALA A 86 -0.18 -3.04 -1.78
CA ALA A 86 -1.10 -2.53 -2.79
C ALA A 86 -2.12 -3.61 -3.20
N ALA A 87 -1.66 -4.83 -3.49
CA ALA A 87 -2.52 -5.94 -3.88
C ALA A 87 -3.52 -6.30 -2.77
N MET A 88 -3.06 -6.47 -1.53
CA MET A 88 -3.91 -6.81 -0.39
C MET A 88 -4.95 -5.73 -0.11
N ARG A 89 -4.58 -4.46 -0.16
CA ARG A 89 -5.54 -3.36 0.06
C ARG A 89 -6.63 -3.35 -1.02
N ASN A 90 -6.25 -3.48 -2.29
CA ASN A 90 -7.22 -3.56 -3.39
C ASN A 90 -8.13 -4.78 -3.28
N ALA A 91 -7.60 -5.92 -2.83
CA ALA A 91 -8.35 -7.17 -2.69
C ALA A 91 -9.22 -7.23 -1.42
N LEU A 92 -8.91 -6.43 -0.40
CA LEU A 92 -9.51 -6.54 0.94
C LEU A 92 -11.05 -6.56 0.93
N PRO A 93 -11.77 -5.67 0.21
CA PRO A 93 -13.23 -5.72 0.21
C PRO A 93 -13.80 -7.06 -0.27
N GLU A 94 -13.18 -7.64 -1.31
CA GLU A 94 -13.62 -8.93 -1.85
C GLU A 94 -13.22 -10.09 -0.93
N LEU A 95 -12.02 -10.04 -0.34
CA LEU A 95 -11.59 -11.03 0.65
C LEU A 95 -12.53 -11.06 1.87
N LEU A 96 -12.96 -9.90 2.37
CA LEU A 96 -13.92 -9.81 3.47
C LEU A 96 -15.30 -10.35 3.08
N ARG A 97 -15.78 -10.05 1.87
CA ARG A 97 -17.02 -10.61 1.33
C ARG A 97 -16.97 -12.14 1.28
N LEU A 98 -15.89 -12.70 0.74
CA LEU A 98 -15.69 -14.15 0.62
C LEU A 98 -15.57 -14.83 1.99
N ALA A 99 -14.85 -14.21 2.93
CA ALA A 99 -14.70 -14.73 4.29
C ALA A 99 -16.06 -14.83 5.00
N ARG A 100 -16.94 -13.84 4.85
CA ARG A 100 -18.29 -13.87 5.42
C ARG A 100 -19.16 -14.99 4.85
N LEU A 101 -19.12 -15.19 3.53
CA LEU A 101 -19.83 -16.30 2.90
C LEU A 101 -19.34 -17.64 3.45
N GLY A 102 -18.02 -17.82 3.56
CA GLY A 102 -17.43 -19.03 4.13
C GLY A 102 -17.84 -19.26 5.60
N LEU A 103 -17.98 -18.21 6.41
CA LEU A 103 -18.48 -18.34 7.79
C LEU A 103 -19.96 -18.72 7.84
N ALA A 104 -20.79 -18.18 6.94
CA ALA A 104 -22.21 -18.50 6.87
C ALA A 104 -22.44 -19.97 6.47
N ASP A 105 -21.67 -20.48 5.50
CA ASP A 105 -21.77 -21.85 5.01
C ASP A 105 -21.31 -22.90 6.04
N ASN A 106 -20.49 -22.49 7.02
CA ASN A 106 -19.97 -23.35 8.09
C ASN A 106 -20.74 -23.25 9.41
N ARG A 107 -21.88 -22.54 9.46
CA ARG A 107 -22.75 -22.55 10.64
C ARG A 107 -23.52 -23.89 10.71
N PRO A 108 -23.51 -24.59 11.86
CA PRO A 108 -24.20 -25.87 12.03
C PRO A 108 -25.73 -25.74 11.97
#